data_AF-A0A2S6UGF4-F1
#
_entry.id   AF-A0A2S6UGF4-F1
#
_cell.length_a   1.000
_cell.length_b   1.000
_cell.length_c   1.000
_cell.angle_alpha   90.00
_cell.angle_beta   90.00
_cell.angle_gamma   90.00
#
_symmetry.space_group_name_H-M   'P 1'
#
loop_
_entity.id
_entity.type
_entity.pdbx_description
1 polymer ?
#
loop_
_entity_poly.entity_id
_entity_poly.type
_entity_poly.pdbx_seq_one_letter_code
_entity_poly.pdbx_strand_id
1 'polypeptide(L)'
;LSTQTRTHAAVLSLLNVTDIDALVLTATDDWPLLLDVDIVALGFEPAPGGQLLPVSDALSQLPAGAVDEMLEPEQDVRLVHKIEDDGTIFGCGADIVCSAALARLRPAGPVPVGLMALGSCGNAFNPGQGTELITFLGRALESRIHGLIGAG
;
A
#
# COMPACT_ATOMS: atom_id res chain seq x y z
N LEU A 1 -19.90 6.46 6.49
CA LEU A 1 -19.29 7.51 5.64
C LEU A 1 -19.24 7.00 4.22
N SER A 2 -19.27 7.86 3.19
CA SER A 2 -19.02 7.38 1.82
C SER A 2 -17.55 6.97 1.67
N THR A 3 -17.26 6.06 0.73
CA THR A 3 -15.88 5.65 0.42
C THR A 3 -14.99 6.85 0.11
N GLN A 4 -15.51 7.84 -0.61
CA GLN A 4 -14.77 9.07 -0.91
C GLN A 4 -14.39 9.88 0.35
N THR A 5 -15.31 10.04 1.31
CA THR A 5 -14.99 10.77 2.55
C THR A 5 -13.93 10.04 3.37
N ARG A 6 -13.99 8.70 3.40
CA ARG A 6 -12.97 7.87 4.05
C ARG A 6 -11.60 8.02 3.38
N THR A 7 -11.55 7.95 2.06
CA THR A 7 -10.34 8.19 1.27
C THR A 7 -9.74 9.56 1.55
N HIS A 8 -10.56 10.62 1.59
CA HIS A 8 -10.06 11.96 1.93
C HIS A 8 -9.49 12.01 3.35
N ALA A 9 -10.13 11.39 4.34
CA ALA A 9 -9.63 11.37 5.71
C ALA A 9 -8.28 10.65 5.82
N ALA A 10 -8.13 9.51 5.13
CA ALA A 10 -6.86 8.77 5.05
C ALA A 10 -5.74 9.59 4.40
N VAL A 11 -6.02 10.32 3.31
CA VAL A 11 -5.01 11.20 2.70
C VAL A 11 -4.63 12.36 3.61
N LEU A 12 -5.60 12.96 4.30
CA LEU A 12 -5.36 14.05 5.24
C LEU A 12 -4.49 13.62 6.43
N SER A 13 -4.58 12.37 6.90
CA SER A 13 -3.73 11.89 7.99
C SER A 13 -2.25 11.88 7.63
N LEU A 14 -1.89 11.68 6.35
CA LEU A 14 -0.51 11.71 5.87
C LEU A 14 0.12 13.11 5.79
N LEU A 15 -0.69 14.18 5.74
CA LEU A 15 -0.17 15.51 5.42
C LEU A 15 0.69 16.10 6.53
N ASN A 16 0.43 15.73 7.78
CA ASN A 16 1.13 16.26 8.95
C ASN A 16 2.35 15.41 9.36
N VAL A 17 2.59 14.31 8.65
CA VAL A 17 3.69 13.41 8.93
C VAL A 17 5.02 14.03 8.50
N THR A 18 6.04 13.93 9.35
CA THR A 18 7.35 14.57 9.19
C THR A 18 8.48 13.65 8.74
N ASP A 19 8.29 12.33 8.79
CA ASP A 19 9.30 11.33 8.44
C ASP A 19 8.65 10.05 7.87
N ILE A 20 9.49 9.19 7.28
CA ILE A 20 9.01 7.98 6.59
C ILE A 20 8.42 6.96 7.56
N ASP A 21 8.98 6.81 8.77
CA ASP A 21 8.49 5.82 9.72
C ASP A 21 7.08 6.17 10.20
N ALA A 22 6.86 7.43 10.56
CA ALA A 22 5.53 7.92 10.90
C ALA A 22 4.55 7.83 9.72
N LEU A 23 5.02 7.92 8.47
CA LEU A 23 4.17 7.80 7.28
C LEU A 23 3.71 6.37 7.10
N VAL A 24 4.63 5.41 7.24
CA VAL A 24 4.35 3.99 7.18
C VAL A 24 3.36 3.62 8.28
N LEU A 25 3.63 4.01 9.53
CA LEU A 25 2.75 3.70 10.67
C LEU A 25 1.36 4.31 10.51
N THR A 26 1.26 5.56 10.03
CA THR A 26 -0.04 6.17 9.75
C THR A 26 -0.82 5.36 8.69
N ALA A 27 -0.14 4.87 7.66
CA ALA A 27 -0.78 4.07 6.62
C ALA A 27 -1.12 2.65 7.09
N THR A 28 -0.32 2.00 7.93
CA THR A 28 -0.58 0.62 8.37
C THR A 28 -1.54 0.53 9.56
N ASP A 29 -1.55 1.55 10.43
CA ASP A 29 -2.25 1.47 11.72
C ASP A 29 -3.53 2.32 11.73
N ASP A 30 -3.52 3.51 11.13
CA ASP A 30 -4.71 4.39 11.13
C ASP A 30 -5.63 4.14 9.94
N TRP A 31 -5.07 3.87 8.75
CA TRP A 31 -5.88 3.70 7.55
C TRP A 31 -6.85 2.51 7.59
N PRO A 32 -6.59 1.36 8.24
CA PRO A 32 -7.60 0.31 8.39
C PRO A 32 -8.92 0.86 8.94
N LEU A 33 -8.85 1.64 10.02
CA LEU A 33 -10.03 2.27 10.63
C LEU A 33 -10.64 3.34 9.72
N LEU A 34 -9.81 4.21 9.13
CA LEU A 34 -10.30 5.32 8.31
C LEU A 34 -11.01 4.82 7.04
N LEU A 35 -10.41 3.83 6.37
CA LEU A 35 -10.87 3.24 5.11
C LEU A 35 -11.95 2.17 5.31
N ASP A 36 -12.19 1.69 6.53
CA ASP A 36 -13.13 0.60 6.82
C ASP A 36 -12.67 -0.74 6.21
N VAL A 37 -11.37 -1.02 6.32
CA VAL A 37 -10.73 -2.26 5.86
C VAL A 37 -10.04 -2.93 7.05
N ASP A 38 -9.79 -4.23 6.95
CA ASP A 38 -9.28 -5.01 8.07
C ASP A 38 -7.77 -4.81 8.25
N ILE A 39 -7.03 -4.62 7.15
CA ILE A 39 -5.59 -4.42 7.17
C ILE A 39 -5.13 -3.54 6.01
N VAL A 40 -4.10 -2.75 6.26
CA VAL A 40 -3.32 -2.06 5.23
C VAL A 40 -1.87 -2.49 5.38
N ALA A 41 -1.27 -2.96 4.29
CA ALA A 41 0.13 -3.35 4.25
C ALA A 41 0.87 -2.56 3.17
N LEU A 42 2.11 -2.21 3.46
CA LEU A 42 3.03 -1.56 2.54
C LEU A 42 4.26 -2.44 2.37
N GLY A 43 4.72 -2.60 1.14
CA GLY A 43 5.93 -3.36 0.85
C GLY A 43 6.70 -2.79 -0.32
N PHE A 44 8.00 -3.01 -0.34
CA PHE A 44 8.88 -2.52 -1.40
C PHE A 44 9.79 -3.63 -1.88
N GLU A 45 10.07 -3.63 -3.18
CA GLU A 45 11.12 -4.45 -3.76
C GLU A 45 12.51 -3.93 -3.34
N PRO A 46 13.57 -4.74 -3.43
CA PRO A 46 14.92 -4.28 -3.14
C PRO A 46 15.34 -3.15 -4.10
N ALA A 47 15.95 -2.10 -3.55
CA ALA A 47 16.51 -1.01 -4.36
C ALA A 47 17.68 -1.50 -5.23
N PRO A 48 17.82 -1.00 -6.48
CA PRO A 48 19.01 -1.25 -7.29
C PRO A 48 20.25 -0.72 -6.57
N GLY A 49 21.12 -1.60 -6.07
CA GLY A 49 22.30 -1.24 -5.29
C GLY A 49 22.17 -1.42 -3.76
N GLY A 50 21.06 -1.98 -3.28
CA GLY A 50 20.92 -2.47 -1.90
C GLY A 50 20.64 -1.40 -0.83
N GLN A 51 20.40 -0.14 -1.23
CA GLN A 51 20.05 0.92 -0.29
C GLN A 51 18.55 0.86 0.00
N LEU A 52 18.20 0.14 1.08
CA LEU A 52 16.83 0.01 1.56
C LEU A 52 16.30 1.38 1.99
N LEU A 53 15.00 1.61 1.81
CA LEU A 53 14.27 2.56 2.66
C LEU A 53 14.60 2.24 4.14
N PRO A 54 14.55 3.22 5.05
CA PRO A 54 14.65 2.93 6.49
C PRO A 54 13.75 1.73 6.81
N VAL A 55 14.37 0.66 7.33
CA VAL A 55 13.68 -0.61 7.59
C VAL A 55 12.78 -0.39 8.79
N SER A 56 11.58 0.12 8.54
CA SER A 56 10.50 0.03 9.50
C SER A 56 10.02 -1.42 9.52
N ASP A 57 9.88 -2.01 10.71
CA ASP A 57 9.34 -3.36 10.89
C ASP A 57 7.90 -3.50 10.34
N ALA A 58 7.23 -2.37 10.08
CA ALA A 58 5.90 -2.32 9.47
C ALA A 58 5.91 -2.45 7.93
N LEU A 59 7.09 -2.44 7.28
CA LEU A 59 7.23 -2.64 5.84
C LEU A 59 7.52 -4.11 5.50
N SER A 60 6.69 -4.67 4.62
CA SER A 60 6.96 -5.99 4.03
C SER A 60 8.12 -5.90 3.03
N GLN A 61 9.10 -6.80 3.14
CA GLN A 61 10.20 -6.92 2.17
C GLN A 61 9.77 -7.83 1.03
N LEU A 62 9.49 -7.24 -0.13
CA LEU A 62 9.03 -7.99 -1.30
C LEU A 62 10.23 -8.54 -2.09
N PRO A 63 10.12 -9.76 -2.66
CA PRO A 63 11.08 -10.24 -3.64
C PRO A 63 11.15 -9.32 -4.86
N ALA A 64 12.31 -9.26 -5.52
CA ALA A 64 12.45 -8.53 -6.78
C ALA A 64 11.48 -9.08 -7.84
N GLY A 65 10.72 -8.20 -8.50
CA GLY A 65 9.70 -8.56 -9.49
C GLY A 65 8.34 -8.98 -8.90
N ALA A 66 8.21 -9.11 -7.58
CA ALA A 66 6.96 -9.55 -6.95
C ALA A 66 5.78 -8.61 -7.27
N VAL A 67 6.03 -7.29 -7.37
CA VAL A 67 4.96 -6.33 -7.67
C VAL A 67 4.41 -6.56 -9.08
N ASP A 68 5.27 -6.87 -10.05
CA ASP A 68 4.86 -7.20 -11.43
C ASP A 68 4.10 -8.52 -11.50
N GLU A 69 4.53 -9.54 -10.74
CA GLU A 69 3.83 -10.82 -10.64
C GLU A 69 2.43 -10.67 -10.03
N MET A 70 2.29 -9.80 -9.03
CA MET A 70 1.04 -9.58 -8.32
C MET A 70 0.04 -8.69 -9.08
N LEU A 71 0.50 -7.66 -9.79
CA LEU A 71 -0.38 -6.68 -10.43
C LEU A 71 -0.50 -6.86 -11.95
N GLU A 72 0.36 -7.65 -12.58
CA GLU A 72 0.67 -7.57 -14.01
C GLU A 72 1.43 -6.26 -14.36
N PRO A 73 2.36 -6.27 -15.35
CA PRO A 73 3.25 -5.13 -15.60
C PRO A 73 2.54 -3.82 -15.96
N GLU A 74 1.39 -3.89 -16.63
CA GLU A 74 0.67 -2.73 -17.19
C GLU A 74 -0.42 -2.19 -16.26
N GLN A 75 -0.76 -2.88 -15.16
CA GLN A 75 -1.80 -2.42 -14.23
C GLN A 75 -1.21 -1.69 -13.03
N ASP A 76 -1.87 -0.59 -12.66
CA ASP A 76 -1.56 0.16 -11.44
C ASP A 76 -2.34 -0.35 -10.23
N VAL A 77 -3.54 -0.91 -10.43
CA VAL A 77 -4.39 -1.45 -9.37
C VAL A 77 -5.04 -2.75 -9.82
N ARG A 78 -5.00 -3.77 -8.95
CA ARG A 78 -5.66 -5.06 -9.15
C ARG A 78 -6.57 -5.35 -7.97
N LEU A 79 -7.82 -5.71 -8.26
CA LEU A 79 -8.78 -6.17 -7.26
C LEU A 79 -8.88 -7.69 -7.27
N VAL A 80 -8.70 -8.29 -6.10
CA VAL A 80 -8.61 -9.73 -5.90
C VAL A 80 -9.75 -10.18 -5.00
N HIS A 81 -10.73 -10.88 -5.55
CA HIS A 81 -11.89 -11.37 -4.81
C HIS A 81 -11.56 -12.49 -3.81
N LYS A 82 -10.51 -13.26 -4.10
CA LYS A 82 -9.98 -14.31 -3.26
C LYS A 82 -8.46 -14.29 -3.36
N ILE A 83 -7.79 -13.82 -2.32
CA ILE A 83 -6.33 -13.80 -2.24
C ILE A 83 -5.82 -15.00 -1.44
N GLU A 84 -4.70 -15.57 -1.87
CA GLU A 84 -3.93 -16.55 -1.10
C GLU A 84 -2.57 -15.89 -0.88
N ASP A 85 -2.28 -15.52 0.36
CA ASP A 85 -1.04 -14.87 0.78
C ASP A 85 -0.30 -15.80 1.74
N ASP A 86 0.98 -16.04 1.50
CA ASP A 86 1.84 -16.88 2.33
C ASP A 86 2.49 -16.10 3.50
N GLY A 87 2.03 -14.87 3.72
CA GLY A 87 2.57 -13.91 4.67
C GLY A 87 3.48 -12.87 4.04
N THR A 88 3.75 -12.95 2.73
CA THR A 88 4.58 -11.97 2.02
C THR A 88 3.95 -10.58 2.01
N ILE A 89 2.63 -10.47 1.86
CA ILE A 89 1.95 -9.17 1.79
C ILE A 89 1.51 -8.72 3.18
N PHE A 90 0.69 -9.53 3.84
CA PHE A 90 -0.04 -9.15 5.06
C PHE A 90 0.58 -9.70 6.35
N GLY A 91 1.71 -10.41 6.27
CA GLY A 91 2.38 -11.00 7.44
C GLY A 91 1.43 -11.87 8.26
N CYS A 92 1.32 -11.59 9.56
CA CYS A 92 0.41 -12.31 10.46
C CYS A 92 -1.08 -12.17 10.10
N GLY A 93 -1.46 -11.20 9.25
CA GLY A 93 -2.82 -11.00 8.77
C GLY A 93 -3.20 -11.87 7.56
N ALA A 94 -2.27 -12.61 6.96
CA ALA A 94 -2.52 -13.34 5.72
C ALA A 94 -3.71 -14.32 5.80
N ASP A 95 -3.83 -15.05 6.92
CA ASP A 95 -4.86 -16.08 7.11
C ASP A 95 -6.29 -15.52 7.24
N ILE A 96 -6.43 -14.22 7.55
CA ILE A 96 -7.75 -13.60 7.75
C ILE A 96 -8.22 -12.80 6.53
N VAL A 97 -7.31 -12.43 5.63
CA VAL A 97 -7.67 -11.64 4.45
C VAL A 97 -8.30 -12.53 3.38
N CYS A 98 -9.53 -12.21 3.01
CA CYS A 98 -10.29 -12.92 1.99
C CYS A 98 -10.20 -12.22 0.63
N SER A 99 -10.44 -10.91 0.60
CA SER A 99 -10.34 -10.10 -0.62
C SER A 99 -9.35 -8.95 -0.42
N ALA A 100 -8.72 -8.50 -1.51
CA ALA A 100 -7.71 -7.46 -1.45
C ALA A 100 -7.78 -6.49 -2.64
N ALA A 101 -7.42 -5.24 -2.39
CA ALA A 101 -7.00 -4.31 -3.43
C ALA A 101 -5.49 -4.12 -3.35
N LEU A 102 -4.81 -4.45 -4.44
CA LEU A 102 -3.38 -4.24 -4.62
C LEU A 102 -3.18 -3.00 -5.47
N ALA A 103 -2.30 -2.12 -5.05
CA ALA A 103 -1.95 -0.90 -5.77
C ALA A 103 -0.44 -0.77 -5.86
N ARG A 104 0.04 -0.52 -7.07
CA ARG A 104 1.44 -0.31 -7.34
C ARG A 104 1.87 1.07 -6.84
N LEU A 105 3.01 1.11 -6.17
CA LEU A 105 3.68 2.34 -5.78
C LEU A 105 4.94 2.51 -6.64
N ARG A 106 5.09 3.67 -7.26
CA ARG A 106 6.30 4.12 -7.96
C ARG A 106 6.70 5.49 -7.42
N PRO A 107 7.18 5.59 -6.16
CA PRO A 107 7.65 6.85 -5.63
C PRO A 107 8.89 7.28 -6.43
N ALA A 108 8.85 8.47 -7.04
CA ALA A 108 9.94 8.92 -7.92
C ALA A 108 11.29 9.01 -7.19
N GLY A 109 12.40 8.91 -7.93
CA GLY A 109 13.75 9.07 -7.39
C GLY A 109 14.41 7.74 -7.01
N PRO A 110 15.16 7.66 -5.89
CA PRO A 110 15.92 6.46 -5.51
C PRO A 110 15.06 5.34 -4.88
N VAL A 111 13.75 5.56 -4.75
CA VAL A 111 12.84 4.63 -4.08
C VAL A 111 12.46 3.50 -5.05
N PRO A 112 12.60 2.23 -4.64
CA PRO A 112 12.18 1.11 -5.48
C PRO A 112 10.66 1.10 -5.70
N VAL A 113 10.23 0.28 -6.66
CA VAL A 113 8.81 -0.04 -6.83
C VAL A 113 8.28 -0.73 -5.56
N GLY A 114 7.04 -0.44 -5.21
CA GLY A 114 6.38 -1.02 -4.06
C GLY A 114 4.93 -1.35 -4.31
N LEU A 115 4.29 -1.78 -3.23
CA LEU A 115 2.92 -2.25 -3.17
C LEU A 115 2.24 -1.62 -1.96
N MET A 116 1.03 -1.13 -2.18
CA MET A 116 0.05 -0.89 -1.15
C MET A 116 -1.04 -1.95 -1.28
N ALA A 117 -1.32 -2.68 -0.20
CA ALA A 117 -2.36 -3.69 -0.16
C ALA A 117 -3.41 -3.32 0.88
N LEU A 118 -4.67 -3.27 0.47
CA LEU A 118 -5.83 -3.12 1.36
C LEU A 118 -6.50 -4.50 1.44
N GLY A 119 -6.50 -5.11 2.63
CA GLY A 119 -7.09 -6.43 2.85
C GLY A 119 -8.43 -6.33 3.59
N SER A 120 -9.37 -7.20 3.23
CA SER A 120 -10.59 -7.41 4.01
C SER A 120 -10.88 -8.89 4.23
N CYS A 121 -11.37 -9.25 5.42
CA CYS A 121 -11.88 -10.59 5.73
C CYS A 121 -13.25 -10.87 5.08
N GLY A 122 -13.89 -9.84 4.50
CA GLY A 122 -15.11 -9.97 3.72
C GLY A 122 -14.87 -9.97 2.21
N ASN A 123 -15.96 -9.82 1.45
CA ASN A 123 -15.93 -9.69 -0.02
C ASN A 123 -15.97 -8.21 -0.46
N ALA A 124 -15.09 -7.38 0.11
CA ALA A 124 -15.05 -5.94 -0.12
C ALA A 124 -14.53 -5.60 -1.53
N PHE A 125 -13.54 -6.37 -2.02
CA PHE A 125 -12.86 -6.10 -3.29
C PHE A 125 -13.22 -7.16 -4.33
N ASN A 126 -13.80 -6.73 -5.45
CA ASN A 126 -14.25 -7.60 -6.54
C ASN A 126 -13.74 -7.05 -7.88
N PRO A 127 -13.27 -7.92 -8.80
CA PRO A 127 -12.93 -7.49 -10.16
C PRO A 127 -14.07 -6.72 -10.83
N GLY A 128 -13.74 -5.63 -11.51
CA GLY A 128 -14.71 -4.77 -12.21
C GLY A 128 -15.32 -3.63 -11.36
N GLN A 129 -15.00 -3.55 -10.05
CA GLN A 129 -15.25 -2.32 -9.29
C GLN A 129 -14.30 -1.20 -9.74
N GLY A 130 -14.75 0.06 -9.57
CA GLY A 130 -13.92 1.23 -9.85
C GLY A 130 -12.70 1.30 -8.93
N THR A 131 -11.53 1.58 -9.50
CA THR A 131 -10.24 1.62 -8.80
C THR A 131 -9.75 3.05 -8.54
N GLU A 132 -10.52 4.07 -8.91
CA GLU A 132 -10.07 5.47 -8.94
C GLU A 132 -9.63 5.98 -7.57
N LEU A 133 -10.37 5.65 -6.51
CA LEU A 133 -10.03 6.05 -5.14
C LEU A 133 -8.79 5.34 -4.61
N ILE A 134 -8.58 4.08 -5.02
CA ILE A 134 -7.42 3.28 -4.61
C ILE A 134 -6.17 3.80 -5.33
N THR A 135 -6.29 4.07 -6.63
CA THR A 135 -5.26 4.75 -7.41
C THR A 135 -4.92 6.10 -6.77
N PHE A 136 -5.91 6.89 -6.38
CA PHE A 136 -5.69 8.19 -5.72
C PHE A 136 -4.93 8.05 -4.38
N LEU A 137 -5.28 7.07 -3.55
CA LEU A 137 -4.54 6.76 -2.32
C LEU A 137 -3.07 6.44 -2.62
N GLY A 138 -2.82 5.56 -3.60
CA GLY A 138 -1.46 5.23 -4.03
C GLY A 138 -0.67 6.45 -4.48
N ARG A 139 -1.27 7.31 -5.33
CA ARG A 139 -0.61 8.55 -5.81
C ARG A 139 -0.34 9.55 -4.68
N ALA A 140 -1.24 9.68 -3.72
CA ALA A 140 -1.03 10.54 -2.55
C ALA A 140 0.13 10.03 -1.69
N LEU A 141 0.20 8.71 -1.47
CA LEU A 141 1.27 8.06 -0.73
C LEU A 141 2.63 8.23 -1.43
N GLU A 142 2.70 7.96 -2.74
CA GLU A 142 3.90 8.18 -3.57
C GLU A 142 4.41 9.63 -3.46
N SER A 143 3.51 10.60 -3.55
CA SER A 143 3.85 12.03 -3.45
C SER A 143 4.44 12.38 -2.09
N ARG A 144 3.87 11.84 -1.01
CA ARG A 144 4.39 12.07 0.35
C ARG A 144 5.74 11.39 0.57
N ILE A 145 5.92 10.15 0.12
CA ILE A 145 7.21 9.45 0.18
C ILE A 145 8.29 10.24 -0.56
N HIS A 146 8.01 10.67 -1.79
CA HIS A 146 8.95 11.45 -2.59
C HIS A 146 9.33 12.77 -1.90
N GLY A 147 8.36 13.48 -1.33
CA GLY A 147 8.60 14.75 -0.63
C GLY A 147 9.44 14.60 0.64
N LEU A 148 9.31 13.49 1.38
CA LEU A 148 10.07 13.24 2.60
C LEU A 148 11.51 12.79 2.31
N ILE A 149 11.73 12.03 1.24
CA ILE A 149 13.06 11.52 0.86
C ILE A 149 13.84 12.56 0.05
N GLY A 150 13.17 13.38 -0.76
CA GLY A 150 13.80 14.44 -1.56
C GLY A 150 14.11 15.73 -0.79
N ALA A 151 13.68 15.85 0.46
CA ALA A 151 13.93 17.01 1.32
C ALA A 151 15.18 16.89 2.21
N GLY A 152 15.90 15.76 2.14
CA GLY A 152 17.19 15.54 2.82
C GLY A 152 18.36 15.74 1.87
#